data_AF-A0A9D5EC37-F1
#
_entry.id   AF-A0A9D5EC37-F1
#
_cell.length_a   1.000
_cell.length_b   1.000
_cell.length_c   1.000
_cell.angle_alpha   90.00
_cell.angle_beta   90.00
_cell.angle_gamma   90.00
#
_symmetry.space_group_name_H-M   'P 1'
#
loop_
_entity.id
_entity.type
_entity.pdbx_description
1 polymer ?
#
loop_
_entity_poly.entity_id
_entity_poly.type
_entity_poly.pdbx_seq_one_letter_code
_entity_poly.pdbx_strand_id
1 'polypeptide(L)'
;MNDAFITRRYQLTPAQYERLRALAAARHVAEDEIVQEALELLLTGTLDDRRDWSFASADALERVWDNPDDARYDDWRELYAIEPR
;
A
#
# COMPACT_ATOMS: atom_id res chain seq x y z
N MET A 1 25.24 8.82 -17.82
CA MET A 1 25.36 7.51 -17.17
C MET A 1 24.36 6.62 -17.85
N ASN A 2 24.80 5.54 -18.51
CA ASN A 2 23.86 4.53 -19.01
C ASN A 2 23.42 3.71 -17.79
N ASP A 3 22.16 3.82 -17.41
CA ASP A 3 21.58 2.90 -16.42
C ASP A 3 21.64 1.49 -17.00
N ALA A 4 22.36 0.60 -16.31
CA ALA A 4 22.53 -0.76 -16.75
C ALA A 4 21.30 -1.57 -16.36
N PHE A 5 20.44 -1.90 -17.32
CA PHE A 5 19.30 -2.78 -17.10
C PHE A 5 19.77 -4.25 -16.97
N ILE A 6 19.26 -4.95 -15.95
CA ILE A 6 19.50 -6.39 -15.76
C ILE A 6 18.21 -7.15 -16.08
N THR A 7 18.27 -8.03 -17.08
CA THR A 7 17.14 -8.91 -17.43
C THR A 7 17.27 -10.25 -16.71
N ARG A 8 16.18 -10.67 -16.06
CA ARG A 8 16.03 -12.01 -15.45
C ARG A 8 14.79 -12.69 -16.03
N ARG A 9 14.86 -14.02 -16.22
CA ARG A 9 13.73 -14.84 -16.66
C ARG A 9 13.26 -15.70 -15.50
N TYR A 10 11.95 -15.81 -15.33
CA TYR A 10 11.31 -16.60 -14.30
C TYR A 10 10.29 -17.53 -14.94
N GLN A 11 9.99 -18.65 -14.27
CA GLN A 11 8.95 -19.57 -14.68
C GLN A 11 7.70 -19.30 -13.85
N LEU A 12 6.58 -19.11 -14.52
CA LEU A 12 5.26 -18.99 -13.89
C LEU A 12 4.48 -20.28 -14.14
N THR A 13 3.70 -20.69 -13.15
CA THR A 13 2.65 -21.68 -13.39
C THR A 13 1.59 -21.10 -14.35
N PRO A 14 0.84 -21.94 -15.09
CA PRO A 14 -0.24 -21.44 -15.95
C PRO A 14 -1.24 -20.56 -15.21
N ALA A 15 -1.61 -20.94 -13.98
CA ALA A 15 -2.53 -20.16 -13.15
C ALA A 15 -1.97 -18.79 -12.75
N GLN A 16 -0.67 -18.68 -12.47
CA GLN A 16 -0.03 -17.39 -12.18
C GLN A 16 0.02 -16.51 -13.43
N TYR A 17 0.33 -17.09 -14.59
CA TYR A 17 0.37 -16.37 -15.85
C TYR A 17 -1.01 -15.82 -16.24
N GLU A 18 -2.08 -16.60 -16.13
CA GLU A 18 -3.44 -16.10 -16.40
C GLU A 18 -3.85 -14.95 -15.47
N ARG A 19 -3.47 -15.02 -14.19
CA ARG A 19 -3.71 -13.92 -13.24
C ARG A 19 -2.91 -12.66 -13.60
N LEU A 20 -1.64 -12.81 -13.98
CA LEU A 20 -0.79 -11.70 -14.42
C LEU A 20 -1.38 -11.04 -15.67
N ARG A 21 -1.73 -11.84 -16.68
CA ARG A 21 -2.35 -11.39 -17.92
C ARG A 21 -3.65 -10.64 -17.64
N ALA A 22 -4.54 -11.19 -16.82
CA ALA A 22 -5.81 -10.56 -16.49
C ALA A 22 -5.61 -9.21 -15.77
N LEU A 23 -4.63 -9.13 -14.86
CA LEU A 23 -4.30 -7.90 -14.14
C LEU A 23 -3.70 -6.84 -15.07
N ALA A 24 -2.78 -7.23 -15.95
CA ALA A 24 -2.19 -6.33 -16.95
C ALA A 24 -3.26 -5.77 -17.90
N ALA A 25 -4.18 -6.63 -18.37
CA ALA A 25 -5.31 -6.23 -19.20
C ALA A 25 -6.25 -5.25 -18.49
N ALA A 26 -6.59 -5.51 -17.22
CA ALA A 26 -7.44 -4.62 -16.42
C ALA A 26 -6.81 -3.26 -16.14
N ARG A 27 -5.47 -3.19 -16.06
CA ARG A 27 -4.71 -1.96 -15.84
C ARG A 27 -4.24 -1.28 -17.13
N HIS A 28 -4.46 -1.90 -18.29
CA HIS A 28 -3.97 -1.42 -19.60
C HIS A 28 -2.45 -1.16 -19.65
N VAL A 29 -1.67 -2.03 -19.01
CA VAL A 29 -0.20 -1.96 -18.96
C VAL A 29 0.43 -3.27 -19.45
N ALA A 30 1.73 -3.27 -19.73
CA ALA A 30 2.44 -4.50 -20.07
C ALA A 30 2.59 -5.45 -18.86
N GLU A 31 2.66 -6.75 -19.12
CA GLU A 31 2.87 -7.77 -18.08
C GLU A 31 4.18 -7.53 -17.30
N ASP A 32 5.24 -7.11 -17.99
CA ASP A 32 6.54 -6.81 -17.39
C ASP A 32 6.47 -5.62 -16.42
N GLU A 33 5.64 -4.62 -16.70
CA GLU A 33 5.46 -3.45 -15.82
C GLU A 33 4.83 -3.87 -14.48
N ILE A 34 3.85 -4.77 -14.50
CA ILE A 34 3.23 -5.32 -13.30
C ILE A 34 4.27 -6.07 -12.45
N VAL A 35 5.14 -6.86 -13.09
CA VAL A 35 6.19 -7.62 -12.39
C VAL A 35 7.23 -6.68 -11.77
N GLN A 36 7.64 -5.62 -12.50
CA GLN A 36 8.56 -4.62 -12.00
C GLN A 36 7.99 -3.84 -10.82
N GLU A 37 6.74 -3.35 -10.93
CA GLU A 37 6.04 -2.66 -9.84
C GLU A 37 5.91 -3.55 -8.61
N ALA A 38 5.49 -4.81 -8.79
CA ALA A 38 5.36 -5.76 -7.68
C ALA A 38 6.70 -6.04 -6.98
N LEU A 39 7.79 -6.15 -7.75
CA LEU A 39 9.13 -6.34 -7.19
C LEU A 39 9.59 -5.10 -6.42
N GLU A 40 9.37 -3.91 -6.96
CA GLU A 40 9.72 -2.65 -6.29
C GLU A 40 8.95 -2.49 -4.97
N LEU A 41 7.65 -2.79 -4.96
CA LEU A 41 6.84 -2.76 -3.73
C LEU A 41 7.33 -3.76 -2.68
N LEU A 42 7.80 -4.95 -3.12
CA LEU A 42 8.37 -5.96 -2.22
C LEU A 42 9.71 -5.50 -1.64
N LEU A 43 10.58 -4.90 -2.47
CA LEU A 43 11.91 -4.45 -2.05
C LEU A 43 11.85 -3.20 -1.15
N THR A 44 10.86 -2.33 -1.37
CA THR A 44 10.66 -1.10 -0.57
C THR A 44 9.87 -1.34 0.73
N GLY A 45 9.41 -2.57 0.98
CA GLY A 45 8.64 -2.90 2.20
C GLY A 45 7.21 -2.36 2.22
N THR A 46 6.76 -1.68 1.16
CA THR A 46 5.42 -1.07 1.08
C THR A 46 4.27 -2.10 1.02
N LEU A 47 4.59 -3.38 0.81
CA LEU A 47 3.63 -4.48 0.98
C LEU A 47 3.35 -4.85 2.44
N ASP A 48 4.23 -4.47 3.38
CA ASP A 48 4.12 -4.82 4.81
C ASP A 48 3.10 -3.91 5.51
N ASP A 49 3.21 -2.60 5.31
CA ASP A 49 2.31 -1.61 5.90
C ASP A 49 0.84 -1.87 5.55
N ARG A 50 0.53 -2.26 4.31
CA ARG A 50 -0.87 -2.53 3.90
C ARG A 50 -1.47 -3.77 4.59
N ARG A 51 -0.64 -4.69 5.07
CA ARG A 51 -1.11 -5.86 5.85
C ARG A 51 -1.41 -5.46 7.28
N ASP A 52 -0.65 -4.54 7.87
CA ASP A 52 -0.86 -4.11 9.25
C ASP A 52 -2.23 -3.44 9.46
N TRP A 53 -2.67 -2.58 8.54
CA TRP A 53 -4.00 -1.97 8.63
C TRP A 53 -5.15 -2.96 8.42
N SER A 54 -4.93 -4.02 7.62
CA SER A 54 -5.95 -5.06 7.39
C SER A 54 -5.96 -6.15 8.47
N PHE A 55 -4.91 -6.24 9.28
CA PHE A 55 -4.81 -7.10 10.46
C PHE A 55 -5.13 -6.41 11.78
N ALA A 56 -5.16 -5.08 11.82
CA ALA A 56 -5.55 -4.34 13.00
C ALA A 56 -7.00 -4.70 13.39
N SER A 57 -7.16 -5.48 14.46
CA SER A 57 -8.46 -5.64 15.12
C SER A 57 -8.99 -4.27 15.56
N ALA A 58 -10.29 -4.16 15.85
CA ALA A 58 -10.87 -2.95 16.40
C ALA A 58 -10.05 -2.41 17.60
N ASP A 59 -9.55 -3.30 18.47
CA ASP A 59 -8.71 -2.93 19.63
C ASP A 59 -7.33 -2.39 19.24
N ALA A 60 -6.74 -2.85 18.13
CA ALA A 60 -5.46 -2.34 17.65
C ALA A 60 -5.63 -0.96 17.01
N LEU A 61 -6.73 -0.76 16.29
CA LEU A 61 -7.10 0.53 15.72
C LEU A 61 -7.46 1.54 16.81
N GLU A 62 -8.18 1.10 17.86
CA GLU A 62 -8.49 1.92 19.03
C GLU A 62 -7.23 2.44 19.71
N ARG A 63 -6.20 1.60 19.94
CA ARG A 63 -4.94 2.09 20.55
C ARG A 63 -4.18 3.09 19.69
N VAL A 64 -4.30 3.02 18.37
CA VAL A 64 -3.64 3.96 17.45
C VAL A 64 -4.45 5.24 17.34
N TRP A 65 -5.79 5.20 17.41
CA TRP A 65 -6.63 6.39 17.33
C TRP A 65 -6.87 7.09 18.68
N ASP A 66 -7.09 6.34 19.75
CA ASP A 66 -7.27 6.83 21.12
C ASP A 66 -5.92 6.88 21.83
N ASN A 67 -5.00 7.65 21.26
CA ASN A 67 -3.69 7.86 21.83
C ASN A 67 -3.58 9.27 22.45
N PRO A 68 -2.76 9.45 23.50
CA PRO A 68 -2.64 10.74 24.19
C PRO A 68 -2.12 11.89 23.31
N ASP A 69 -1.35 11.57 22.25
CA ASP A 69 -0.80 12.57 21.33
C ASP A 69 -1.87 13.11 20.38
N ASP A 70 -2.85 12.29 20.00
CA ASP A 70 -4.00 12.69 19.17
C ASP A 70 -5.15 13.29 19.98
N ALA A 71 -5.27 12.95 21.27
CA ALA A 71 -6.24 13.56 22.18
C ALA A 71 -6.13 15.10 22.24
N ARG A 72 -4.98 15.69 21.89
CA ARG A 72 -4.82 17.15 21.74
C ARG A 72 -5.75 17.75 20.68
N TYR A 73 -6.25 16.94 19.76
CA TYR A 73 -7.13 17.34 18.67
C TYR A 73 -8.61 17.05 18.96
N ASP A 74 -8.95 16.51 20.14
CA ASP A 74 -10.35 16.27 20.52
C ASP A 74 -11.14 17.57 20.57
N ASP A 75 -10.49 18.64 21.04
CA ASP A 75 -11.01 20.01 21.04
C ASP A 75 -10.75 20.73 19.69
N TRP A 76 -10.86 20.01 18.57
CA TRP A 76 -10.62 20.55 17.22
C TRP A 76 -11.40 21.84 16.95
N ARG A 77 -12.59 22.01 17.54
CA ARG A 77 -13.37 23.24 17.39
C ARG A 77 -12.63 24.47 17.92
N GLU A 78 -11.90 24.33 19.03
CA GLU A 78 -11.08 25.42 19.59
C GLU A 78 -9.85 25.68 18.72
N LEU A 79 -9.21 24.62 18.23
CA LEU A 79 -8.03 24.72 17.36
C LEU A 79 -8.33 25.39 16.03
N TYR A 80 -9.53 25.20 15.48
CA TYR A 80 -9.96 25.77 14.21
C TYR A 80 -10.87 27.00 14.38
N ALA A 81 -11.02 27.54 15.59
CA ALA A 81 -11.85 28.71 15.90
C ALA A 81 -13.29 28.59 15.34
N ILE A 82 -13.87 27.38 15.43
CA ILE A 82 -15.22 27.10 14.95
C ILE A 82 -16.20 27.44 16.07
N GLU A 83 -16.97 28.51 15.87
CA GLU A 83 -17.95 28.97 16.85
C GLU A 83 -18.99 27.87 17.19
N PRO A 84 -19.39 27.74 18.46
CA PRO A 84 -20.56 26.96 18.82
C PRO A 84 -21.82 27.59 18.20
N ARG A 85 -22.66 26.75 17.59
CA ARG A 85 -23.91 27.17 16.94
C ARG A 85 -25.00 27.44 17.98
#